data_AF-A0AAQ1P9G1-F1
#
_entry.id   AF-A0AAQ1P9G1-F1
#
_cell.length_a   1.000
_cell.length_b   1.000
_cell.length_c   1.000
_cell.angle_alpha   90.00
_cell.angle_beta   90.00
_cell.angle_gamma   90.00
#
_symmetry.space_group_name_H-M   'P 1'
#
loop_
_entity.id
_entity.type
_entity.pdbx_description
1 polymer ?
#
loop_
_entity_poly.entity_id
_entity_poly.type
_entity_poly.pdbx_seq_one_letter_code
_entity_poly.pdbx_strand_id
1 'polypeptide(L)'
;MTMNSPLHGPAKALRLAAIAAVMLGAGAAFAYAAGWLGETRLTPQRIIDTFEAQAGHYPGYRKNHAKGLCVSGYFQPSGQAASLSTARAFSQPRVPVI
;
A
#
# COMPACT_ATOMS: atom_id res chain seq x y z
N MET A 1 32.21 -22.17 35.44
CA MET A 1 31.94 -22.58 34.05
C MET A 1 30.73 -23.51 34.08
N THR A 2 29.51 -22.97 34.02
CA THR A 2 28.30 -23.79 34.04
C THR A 2 28.13 -24.45 32.67
N MET A 3 28.35 -25.76 32.60
CA MET A 3 28.04 -26.53 31.41
C MET A 3 26.52 -26.60 31.27
N ASN A 4 25.96 -25.94 30.26
CA ASN A 4 24.55 -26.13 29.92
C ASN A 4 24.35 -27.56 29.45
N SER A 5 23.64 -28.38 30.24
CA SER A 5 23.23 -29.72 29.83
C SER A 5 22.44 -29.65 28.51
N PRO A 6 22.72 -30.53 27.52
CA PRO A 6 22.04 -30.46 26.24
C PRO A 6 20.55 -30.78 26.39
N LEU A 7 19.70 -30.12 25.60
CA LEU A 7 18.26 -30.36 25.55
C LEU A 7 17.95 -31.69 24.87
N HIS A 8 17.24 -32.59 25.56
CA HIS A 8 16.84 -33.90 25.04
C HIS A 8 15.34 -34.16 25.21
N GLY A 9 14.81 -35.11 24.42
CA GLY A 9 13.45 -35.64 24.57
C GLY A 9 12.34 -34.58 24.41
N PRO A 10 11.29 -34.59 25.25
CA PRO A 10 10.08 -33.79 25.05
C PRO A 10 10.35 -32.28 25.13
N ALA A 11 11.31 -31.84 25.96
CA ALA A 11 11.66 -30.43 26.07
C ALA A 11 12.27 -29.86 24.77
N LYS A 12 13.07 -30.66 24.06
CA LYS A 12 13.60 -30.30 22.73
C LYS A 12 12.48 -30.23 21.71
N ALA A 13 11.59 -31.23 21.70
CA ALA A 13 10.44 -31.28 20.79
C ALA A 13 9.50 -30.08 20.98
N LEU A 14 9.18 -29.70 22.23
CA LEU A 14 8.35 -28.54 22.53
C LEU A 14 8.95 -27.22 22.03
N ARG A 15 10.26 -27.02 22.21
CA ARG A 15 10.93 -25.81 21.72
C ARG A 15 10.97 -25.75 20.20
N LEU A 16 11.24 -26.87 19.53
CA LEU A 16 11.20 -26.94 18.06
C LEU A 16 9.78 -26.72 17.54
N ALA A 17 8.76 -27.27 18.19
CA ALA A 17 7.36 -27.03 17.85
C ALA A 17 6.98 -25.55 18.02
N ALA A 18 7.45 -24.89 19.08
CA ALA A 18 7.23 -23.46 19.29
C ALA A 18 7.89 -22.61 18.18
N ILE A 19 9.13 -22.91 17.80
CA ILE A 19 9.82 -22.23 16.69
C ILE A 19 9.07 -22.45 15.38
N ALA A 20 8.69 -23.70 15.09
CA ALA A 20 7.93 -24.04 13.89
C ALA A 20 6.59 -23.29 13.85
N ALA A 21 5.87 -23.21 14.97
CA ALA A 21 4.63 -22.46 15.07
C ALA A 21 4.83 -20.97 14.78
N VAL A 22 5.89 -20.35 15.30
CA VAL A 22 6.22 -18.94 15.00
C VAL A 22 6.54 -18.76 13.53
N MET A 23 7.36 -19.63 12.94
CA MET A 23 7.72 -19.55 11.52
C MET A 23 6.51 -19.74 10.61
N LEU A 24 5.63 -20.70 10.93
CA LEU A 24 4.38 -20.92 10.20
C LEU A 24 3.44 -19.73 10.35
N GLY A 25 3.30 -19.17 11.55
CA GLY A 25 2.48 -17.99 11.79
C GLY A 25 2.96 -16.77 11.01
N ALA A 26 4.27 -16.49 11.05
CA ALA A 26 4.87 -15.39 10.29
C ALA A 26 4.75 -15.62 8.77
N GLY A 27 4.97 -16.85 8.30
CA GLY A 27 4.81 -17.23 6.90
C GLY A 27 3.36 -17.09 6.42
N ALA A 28 2.39 -17.51 7.23
CA ALA A 28 0.97 -17.35 6.93
C ALA A 28 0.56 -15.87 6.90
N ALA A 29 1.02 -15.07 7.88
CA ALA A 29 0.78 -13.63 7.90
C ALA A 29 1.40 -12.94 6.67
N PHE A 30 2.61 -13.33 6.27
CA PHE A 30 3.24 -12.84 5.05
C PHE A 30 2.44 -13.24 3.81
N ALA A 31 2.07 -14.52 3.67
CA ALA A 31 1.30 -15.00 2.52
C ALA A 31 -0.07 -14.30 2.42
N TYR A 32 -0.73 -14.04 3.55
CA TYR A 32 -1.95 -13.24 3.61
C TYR A 32 -1.72 -11.78 3.18
N ALA A 33 -0.72 -11.10 3.75
CA ALA A 33 -0.39 -9.71 3.39
C ALA A 33 0.09 -9.57 1.93
N ALA A 34 0.80 -10.58 1.42
CA ALA A 34 1.19 -10.74 0.02
C ALA A 34 0.01 -11.10 -0.89
N GLY A 35 -1.16 -11.39 -0.33
CA GLY A 35 -2.41 -11.64 -1.06
C GLY A 35 -2.43 -13.00 -1.75
N TRP A 36 -1.62 -13.94 -1.28
CA TRP A 36 -1.60 -15.33 -1.75
C TRP A 36 -2.68 -16.17 -1.05
N LEU A 37 -3.06 -15.77 0.18
CA LEU A 37 -4.12 -16.39 0.96
C LEU A 37 -5.23 -15.35 1.21
N GLY A 38 -6.50 -15.73 1.02
CA GLY A 38 -7.67 -14.87 1.24
C GLY A 38 -8.39 -14.46 -0.05
N GLU A 39 -9.46 -13.67 0.09
CA GLU A 39 -10.25 -13.20 -1.05
C GLU A 39 -9.46 -12.24 -1.96
N THR A 40 -9.92 -12.12 -3.21
CA THR A 40 -9.42 -11.15 -4.19
C THR A 40 -9.26 -9.77 -3.56
N ARG A 41 -8.04 -9.25 -3.66
CA ARG A 41 -7.65 -7.94 -3.12
C ARG A 41 -8.64 -6.85 -3.50
N LEU A 42 -8.74 -5.84 -2.64
CA LEU A 42 -9.40 -4.59 -2.99
C LEU A 42 -8.71 -4.01 -4.23
N THR A 43 -9.40 -4.02 -5.36
CA THR A 43 -8.95 -3.38 -6.59
C THR A 43 -9.68 -2.05 -6.75
N PRO A 44 -9.10 -1.07 -7.46
CA PRO A 44 -9.82 0.14 -7.84
C PRO A 44 -11.16 -0.19 -8.50
N GLN A 45 -11.20 -1.22 -9.35
CA GLN A 45 -12.44 -1.65 -10.01
C GLN A 45 -13.49 -2.11 -8.99
N ARG A 46 -13.15 -2.97 -8.03
CA ARG A 46 -14.10 -3.46 -7.02
C ARG A 46 -14.65 -2.33 -6.14
N ILE A 47 -13.83 -1.30 -5.86
CA ILE A 47 -14.29 -0.09 -5.18
C ILE A 47 -15.34 0.63 -6.03
N ILE A 48 -15.03 0.88 -7.32
CA ILE A 48 -15.96 1.56 -8.23
C ILE A 48 -17.24 0.75 -8.42
N ASP A 49 -17.15 -0.56 -8.63
CA ASP A 49 -18.31 -1.45 -8.79
C ASP A 49 -19.21 -1.40 -7.53
N THR A 50 -18.60 -1.37 -6.34
CA THR A 50 -19.34 -1.25 -5.08
C THR A 50 -20.05 0.10 -4.98
N PHE A 51 -19.39 1.20 -5.35
CA PHE A 51 -20.03 2.52 -5.38
C PHE A 51 -21.18 2.57 -6.37
N GLU A 52 -21.03 1.98 -7.56
CA GLU A 52 -22.09 1.93 -8.56
C GLU A 52 -23.27 1.05 -8.13
N ALA A 53 -22.99 -0.09 -7.49
CA ALA A 53 -24.03 -0.98 -6.96
C ALA A 53 -24.87 -0.31 -5.86
N GLN A 54 -24.27 0.57 -5.05
CA GLN A 54 -24.95 1.23 -3.93
C GLN A 54 -25.58 2.57 -4.28
N ALA A 55 -24.89 3.40 -5.07
CA ALA A 55 -25.31 4.78 -5.37
C ALA A 55 -25.94 4.93 -6.76
N GLY A 56 -25.81 3.92 -7.61
CA GLY A 56 -26.27 3.92 -9.00
C GLY A 56 -25.16 4.15 -10.02
N HIS A 57 -25.42 3.72 -11.25
CA HIS A 57 -24.52 3.89 -12.38
C HIS A 57 -24.81 5.22 -13.10
N TYR A 58 -23.83 6.14 -13.10
CA TYR A 58 -23.91 7.45 -13.76
C TYR A 58 -22.76 7.59 -14.78
N PRO A 59 -23.01 7.27 -16.07
CA PRO A 59 -22.02 7.44 -17.13
C PRO A 59 -21.55 8.90 -17.26
N GLY A 60 -20.26 9.10 -17.53
CA GLY A 60 -19.67 10.44 -17.74
C GLY A 60 -19.33 11.23 -16.48
N TYR A 61 -19.78 10.79 -15.30
CA TYR A 61 -19.42 11.40 -14.02
C TYR A 61 -18.28 10.65 -13.33
N ARG A 62 -17.34 11.40 -12.74
CA ARG A 62 -16.37 10.83 -11.80
C ARG A 62 -17.12 10.36 -10.55
N LYS A 63 -16.75 9.20 -9.99
CA LYS A 63 -17.39 8.67 -8.77
C LYS A 63 -17.17 9.53 -7.54
N ASN A 64 -16.03 10.21 -7.50
CA ASN A 64 -15.71 11.22 -6.50
C ASN A 64 -15.45 12.55 -7.22
N HIS A 65 -15.64 13.67 -6.50
CA HIS A 65 -15.41 15.02 -7.04
C HIS A 65 -16.17 15.28 -8.36
N ALA A 66 -17.40 14.75 -8.45
CA ALA A 66 -18.23 14.81 -9.66
C ALA A 66 -18.58 16.25 -10.08
N LYS A 67 -18.69 17.17 -9.12
CA LYS A 67 -18.95 18.59 -9.34
C LYS A 67 -17.66 19.38 -9.17
N GLY A 68 -17.29 20.13 -10.20
CA GLY A 68 -16.12 21.01 -10.19
C GLY A 68 -16.05 21.87 -11.45
N LEU A 69 -15.14 22.84 -11.43
CA LEU A 69 -14.79 23.69 -12.56
C LEU A 69 -13.29 23.50 -12.86
N CYS A 70 -12.92 23.51 -14.14
CA CYS A 70 -11.50 23.51 -14.54
C CYS A 70 -11.04 24.94 -14.79
N VAL A 71 -9.81 25.27 -14.39
CA VAL A 71 -9.21 26.59 -14.60
C VAL A 71 -7.79 26.39 -15.09
N SER A 72 -7.42 27.05 -16.17
CA SER A 72 -6.06 26.96 -16.72
C SER A 72 -5.20 28.14 -16.28
N GLY A 73 -3.88 27.93 -16.28
CA GLY A 73 -2.92 28.96 -15.91
C GLY A 73 -1.48 28.47 -15.98
N TYR A 74 -0.63 29.09 -15.16
CA TYR A 74 0.78 28.73 -15.05
C TYR A 74 1.18 28.55 -13.59
N PHE A 75 1.90 27.48 -13.30
CA PHE A 75 2.70 27.36 -12.10
C PHE A 75 4.06 28.03 -12.32
N GLN A 76 4.44 28.96 -11.44
CA GLN A 76 5.75 29.60 -11.44
C GLN A 76 6.49 29.19 -10.16
N PRO A 77 7.59 28.42 -10.24
CA PRO A 77 8.32 28.01 -9.06
C PRO A 77 9.01 29.21 -8.42
N SER A 78 9.02 29.23 -7.08
CA SER A 78 9.76 30.24 -6.30
C SER A 78 11.28 30.01 -6.28
N GLY A 79 11.75 28.88 -6.82
CA GLY A 79 13.16 28.45 -6.81
C GLY A 79 13.56 27.62 -5.59
N GLN A 80 12.80 27.65 -4.50
CA GLN A 80 13.20 27.02 -3.22
C GLN A 80 13.24 25.49 -3.25
N ALA A 81 12.54 24.86 -4.21
CA ALA A 81 12.48 23.40 -4.33
C ALA A 81 13.58 22.82 -5.23
N ALA A 82 14.40 23.64 -5.89
CA ALA A 82 15.38 23.18 -6.89
C ALA A 82 16.47 22.27 -6.29
N SER A 83 16.84 22.47 -5.02
CA SER A 83 17.78 21.60 -4.30
C SER A 83 17.14 20.32 -3.77
N LEU A 84 15.81 20.28 -3.67
CA LEU A 84 15.06 19.17 -3.09
C LEU A 84 14.52 18.21 -4.16
N SER A 85 14.36 18.66 -5.39
CA SER A 85 13.74 17.88 -6.46
C SER A 85 14.31 18.23 -7.83
N THR A 86 14.51 17.21 -8.65
CA THR A 86 14.90 17.33 -10.06
C THR A 86 13.69 17.38 -11.01
N ALA A 87 12.46 17.41 -10.47
CA ALA A 87 11.25 17.46 -11.28
C ALA A 87 11.20 18.75 -12.12
N ARG A 88 10.83 18.63 -13.40
CA ARG A 88 10.80 19.76 -14.34
C ARG A 88 9.92 20.92 -13.89
N ALA A 89 8.89 20.64 -13.11
CA ALA A 89 8.02 21.67 -12.54
C ALA A 89 8.78 22.71 -11.71
N PHE A 90 9.91 22.34 -11.10
CA PHE A 90 10.71 23.22 -10.24
C PHE A 90 11.96 23.80 -10.92
N SER A 91 12.34 23.32 -12.11
CA SER A 91 13.52 23.79 -12.82
C SER A 91 13.19 24.73 -13.99
N GLN A 92 11.93 24.79 -14.42
CA GLN A 92 11.48 25.63 -15.53
C GLN A 92 10.97 26.99 -15.02
N PRO A 93 11.08 28.08 -15.82
CA PRO A 93 10.58 29.40 -15.42
C PRO A 93 9.07 29.44 -15.17
N ARG A 94 8.28 28.63 -15.91
CA ARG A 94 6.84 28.46 -15.75
C ARG A 94 6.37 27.14 -16.36
N VAL A 95 5.30 26.55 -15.82
CA VAL A 95 4.68 25.31 -16.31
C VAL A 95 3.19 25.52 -16.53
N PRO A 96 2.63 25.26 -17.73
CA PRO A 96 1.19 25.36 -17.96
C PRO A 96 0.43 24.30 -17.15
N VAL A 97 -0.73 24.69 -16.59
CA VAL A 97 -1.60 23.82 -15.76
C VAL A 97 -3.07 23.99 -16.14
N ILE A 98 -3.89 23.00 -15.76
CA ILE A 98 -5.36 22.94 -15.91
C ILE A 98 -6.01 22.38 -14.64
#